data_AF-A0A318SRL3-F1
#
_entry.id   AF-A0A318SRL3-F1
#
_cell.length_a   1.000
_cell.length_b   1.000
_cell.length_c   1.000
_cell.angle_alpha   90.00
_cell.angle_beta   90.00
_cell.angle_gamma   90.00
#
_symmetry.space_group_name_H-M   'P 1'
#
loop_
_entity.id
_entity.type
_entity.pdbx_description
1 polymer ?
#
loop_
_entity_poly.entity_id
_entity_poly.type
_entity_poly.pdbx_seq_one_letter_code
_entity_poly.pdbx_strand_id
1 'polypeptide(L)'
;MKITLNKVEFEPLAVSEPMRDAIMAQPQMANATWRDVWHWDMEAQSAKTLVTLTQTGAVPLPNGLVFFVPKPGTEDAPQRADQSSQKMAGRILEAVGTRNPVELLRALAKVLMLPQKKLPLEPFAPLNDVASYTLKMHVDHSIVQMRCASRNLSFYMAVPGQVAFHADVTGVKDDEAYEALVAEKPELKTLQPRFLVPPRNRANRDIRAMALIHRARTLQAEAQQRQSGGEEVLPEALRMSLGMVQAELRMLAQSAQKQAPQQAKPKPIVAV
;
A
#
# COMPACT_ATOMS: atom_id res chain seq x y z
N MET A 1 13.12 16.54 0.05
CA MET A 1 13.68 15.42 0.86
C MET A 1 14.53 14.57 -0.08
N LYS A 2 15.62 13.97 0.40
CA LYS A 2 16.41 13.02 -0.39
C LYS A 2 16.53 11.69 0.36
N ILE A 3 16.53 10.59 -0.39
CA ILE A 3 16.82 9.25 0.10
C ILE A 3 18.15 8.81 -0.49
N THR A 4 19.11 8.51 0.37
CA THR A 4 20.40 7.97 -0.05
C THR A 4 20.33 6.45 -0.06
N LEU A 5 20.59 5.86 -1.23
CA LEU A 5 20.79 4.42 -1.40
C LEU A 5 22.27 4.20 -1.72
N ASN A 6 23.00 3.64 -0.76
CA ASN A 6 24.46 3.56 -0.79
C ASN A 6 25.11 4.93 -1.00
N LYS A 7 25.60 5.22 -2.21
CA LYS A 7 26.25 6.50 -2.57
C LYS A 7 25.42 7.35 -3.54
N VAL A 8 24.18 6.97 -3.82
CA VAL A 8 23.31 7.66 -4.79
C VAL A 8 22.15 8.30 -4.06
N GLU A 9 22.00 9.61 -4.25
CA GLU A 9 20.86 10.36 -3.75
C GLU A 9 19.72 10.32 -4.76
N PHE A 10 18.55 9.88 -4.28
CA PHE A 10 17.30 9.93 -5.01
C PHE A 10 16.34 10.92 -4.37
N GLU A 11 15.69 11.71 -5.20
CA GLU A 11 14.59 12.57 -4.83
C GLU A 11 13.25 11.83 -5.08
N PRO A 12 12.43 11.62 -4.05
CA PRO A 12 11.07 11.15 -4.23
C PRO A 12 10.21 12.25 -4.86
N LEU A 13 9.43 11.89 -5.87
CA LEU A 13 8.49 12.76 -6.56
C LEU A 13 7.12 12.07 -6.62
N ALA A 14 6.05 12.85 -6.48
CA ALA A 14 4.70 12.35 -6.72
C ALA A 14 4.51 12.00 -8.20
N VAL A 15 3.58 11.07 -8.47
CA VAL A 15 3.22 10.63 -9.82
C VAL A 15 1.76 10.99 -10.13
N SER A 16 1.42 11.14 -11.40
CA SER A 16 0.04 11.29 -11.85
C SER A 16 -0.75 10.00 -11.67
N GLU A 17 -2.09 10.07 -11.60
CA GLU A 17 -2.93 8.87 -11.50
C GLU A 17 -2.77 7.92 -12.70
N PRO A 18 -2.71 8.37 -13.98
CA PRO A 18 -2.45 7.46 -15.09
C PRO A 18 -1.12 6.71 -14.96
N MET A 19 -0.08 7.38 -14.43
CA MET A 19 1.19 6.72 -14.13
C MET A 19 1.05 5.74 -12.96
N ARG A 20 0.35 6.11 -11.89
CA ARG A 20 0.07 5.23 -10.75
C ARG A 20 -0.57 3.94 -11.23
N ASP A 21 -1.61 4.04 -12.05
CA ASP A 21 -2.38 2.89 -12.53
C ASP A 21 -1.54 2.02 -13.47
N ALA A 22 -0.76 2.62 -14.38
CA ALA A 22 0.17 1.89 -15.23
C ALA A 22 1.24 1.11 -14.43
N ILE A 23 1.71 1.68 -13.31
CA ILE A 23 2.67 1.02 -12.40
C ILE A 23 2.00 -0.11 -11.62
N MET A 24 0.78 0.11 -11.12
CA MET A 24 0.02 -0.90 -10.37
C MET A 24 -0.42 -2.08 -11.26
N ALA A 25 -0.63 -1.83 -12.55
CA ALA A 25 -0.95 -2.86 -13.55
C ALA A 25 0.24 -3.76 -13.93
N GLN A 26 1.46 -3.46 -13.48
CA GLN A 26 2.62 -4.29 -13.80
C GLN A 26 2.51 -5.68 -13.15
N PRO A 27 2.84 -6.78 -13.85
CA PRO A 27 2.70 -8.14 -13.31
C PRO A 27 3.44 -8.37 -11.98
N GLN A 28 4.62 -7.76 -11.82
CA GLN A 28 5.41 -7.83 -10.59
C GLN A 28 4.73 -7.18 -9.38
N MET A 29 3.74 -6.32 -9.59
CA MET A 29 2.93 -5.72 -8.53
C MET A 29 1.75 -6.60 -8.11
N ALA A 30 1.35 -7.61 -8.89
CA ALA A 30 0.22 -8.47 -8.57
C ALA A 30 0.36 -9.09 -7.17
N ASN A 31 1.50 -9.73 -6.90
CA ASN A 31 1.80 -10.32 -5.60
C ASN A 31 2.10 -9.27 -4.51
N ALA A 32 2.41 -8.02 -4.86
CA ALA A 32 2.55 -6.98 -3.85
C ALA A 32 1.18 -6.50 -3.36
N THR A 33 0.20 -6.46 -4.28
CA THR A 33 -1.16 -5.96 -4.07
C THR A 33 -2.10 -7.02 -3.51
N TRP A 34 -2.12 -8.23 -4.07
CA TRP A 34 -3.01 -9.33 -3.70
C TRP A 34 -2.24 -10.56 -3.29
N ARG A 35 -2.53 -11.10 -2.11
CA ARG A 35 -1.90 -12.33 -1.60
C ARG A 35 -2.87 -13.12 -0.75
N ASP A 36 -2.84 -14.44 -0.92
CA ASP A 36 -3.47 -15.37 0.00
C ASP A 36 -2.57 -15.47 1.24
N VAL A 37 -3.10 -15.19 2.41
CA VAL A 37 -2.29 -15.10 3.65
C VAL A 37 -2.61 -16.18 4.66
N TRP A 38 -3.82 -16.73 4.62
CA TRP A 38 -4.29 -17.69 5.60
C TRP A 38 -5.46 -18.50 5.03
N HIS A 39 -5.62 -19.74 5.49
CA HIS A 39 -6.66 -20.65 5.06
C HIS A 39 -7.31 -21.32 6.28
N TRP A 40 -8.64 -21.37 6.27
CA TRP A 40 -9.45 -22.20 7.15
C TRP A 40 -9.99 -23.39 6.38
N ASP A 41 -9.72 -24.57 6.90
CA ASP A 41 -10.36 -25.81 6.48
C ASP A 41 -11.36 -26.22 7.56
N MET A 42 -12.64 -26.11 7.22
CA MET A 42 -13.72 -26.45 8.13
C MET A 42 -13.88 -27.96 8.30
N GLU A 43 -13.60 -28.77 7.28
CA GLU A 43 -13.72 -30.23 7.39
C GLU A 43 -12.65 -30.79 8.32
N ALA A 44 -11.41 -30.32 8.16
CA ALA A 44 -10.30 -30.72 9.00
C ALA A 44 -10.25 -29.95 10.34
N GLN A 45 -11.11 -28.95 10.53
CA GLN A 45 -11.10 -28.02 11.68
C GLN A 45 -9.70 -27.46 11.94
N SER A 46 -9.03 -27.04 10.86
CA SER A 46 -7.62 -26.67 10.91
C SER A 46 -7.32 -25.39 10.15
N ALA A 47 -6.35 -24.65 10.66
CA ALA A 47 -5.91 -23.39 10.09
C ALA A 47 -4.49 -23.51 9.54
N LYS A 48 -4.23 -22.91 8.38
CA LYS A 48 -2.90 -22.85 7.78
C LYS A 48 -2.54 -21.43 7.38
N THR A 49 -1.36 -20.98 7.78
CA THR A 49 -0.81 -19.72 7.26
C THR A 49 -0.16 -19.99 5.90
N LEU A 50 -0.46 -19.14 4.91
CA LEU A 50 0.02 -19.29 3.53
C LEU A 50 1.24 -18.42 3.21
N VAL A 51 1.64 -17.55 4.14
CA VAL A 51 2.79 -16.65 4.03
C VAL A 51 3.76 -16.81 5.20
N THR A 52 5.01 -16.41 4.99
CA THR A 52 5.97 -16.33 6.08
C THR A 52 5.60 -15.20 7.04
N LEU A 53 5.41 -15.55 8.31
CA LEU A 53 5.17 -14.59 9.38
C LEU A 53 6.49 -14.09 9.97
N THR A 54 6.45 -12.87 10.50
CA THR A 54 7.52 -12.35 11.37
C THR A 54 7.52 -13.09 12.71
N GLN A 55 8.58 -12.91 13.51
CA GLN A 55 8.67 -13.45 14.88
C GLN A 55 7.50 -13.02 15.77
N THR A 56 6.80 -11.93 15.44
CA THR A 56 5.63 -11.44 16.16
C THR A 56 4.30 -12.01 15.67
N GLY A 57 4.32 -12.98 14.75
CA GLY A 57 3.14 -13.56 14.12
C GLY A 57 2.43 -12.62 13.14
N ALA A 58 3.08 -11.55 12.69
CA ALA A 58 2.53 -10.57 11.76
C ALA A 58 2.99 -10.82 10.32
N VAL A 59 2.14 -10.52 9.35
CA VAL A 59 2.45 -10.56 7.92
C VAL A 59 3.30 -9.33 7.55
N PRO A 60 4.49 -9.51 6.94
CA PRO A 60 5.29 -8.40 6.44
C PRO A 60 4.65 -7.73 5.21
N LEU A 61 4.71 -6.41 5.15
CA LEU A 61 4.20 -5.60 4.04
C LEU A 61 5.38 -5.01 3.26
N PRO A 62 5.93 -5.72 2.26
CA PRO A 62 7.07 -5.23 1.49
C PRO A 62 6.70 -4.03 0.64
N ASN A 63 7.67 -3.13 0.48
CA ASN A 63 7.60 -2.10 -0.56
C ASN A 63 7.67 -2.78 -1.94
N GLY A 64 6.99 -2.21 -2.92
CA GLY A 64 7.15 -2.56 -4.32
C GLY A 64 8.27 -1.75 -4.98
N LEU A 65 8.93 -2.36 -5.96
CA LEU A 65 9.95 -1.74 -6.80
C LEU A 65 9.62 -2.03 -8.25
N VAL A 66 9.52 -0.98 -9.05
CA VAL A 66 9.17 -1.08 -10.47
C VAL A 66 10.13 -0.26 -11.31
N PHE A 67 10.86 -0.93 -12.21
CA PHE A 67 11.62 -0.27 -13.25
C PHE A 67 10.73 -0.07 -14.47
N PHE A 68 10.40 1.19 -14.75
CA PHE A 68 9.46 1.57 -15.78
C PHE A 68 9.95 2.85 -16.45
N VAL A 69 10.25 2.75 -17.74
CA VAL A 69 10.46 3.91 -18.60
C VAL A 69 9.18 4.09 -19.41
N PRO A 70 8.46 5.21 -19.24
CA PRO A 70 7.22 5.43 -19.96
C PRO A 70 7.50 5.62 -21.46
N LYS A 71 6.61 5.06 -22.28
CA LYS A 71 6.39 5.44 -23.68
C LYS A 71 4.92 5.84 -23.85
N PRO A 72 4.59 6.62 -24.89
CA PRO A 72 3.20 6.87 -25.25
C PRO A 72 2.44 5.54 -25.39
N GLY A 73 1.25 5.48 -24.79
CA GLY A 73 0.33 4.35 -24.88
C GLY A 73 -1.00 4.73 -25.53
N THR A 74 -1.96 3.82 -25.47
CA THR A 74 -3.36 4.06 -25.84
C THR A 74 -4.08 4.85 -24.73
N GLU A 75 -5.01 5.73 -25.10
CA GLU A 75 -5.92 6.44 -24.17
C GLU A 75 -5.22 7.20 -23.03
N ASP A 76 -4.16 7.96 -23.35
CA ASP A 76 -3.38 8.77 -22.40
C ASP A 76 -2.71 8.00 -21.24
N ALA A 77 -2.82 6.68 -21.21
CA ALA A 77 -2.17 5.83 -20.24
C ALA A 77 -0.72 5.51 -20.66
N PRO A 78 0.30 5.82 -19.84
CA PRO A 78 1.68 5.51 -20.17
C PRO A 78 1.89 3.99 -20.22
N GLN A 79 2.55 3.52 -21.28
CA GLN A 79 2.95 2.11 -21.40
C GLN A 79 4.43 1.92 -21.04
N ARG A 80 4.79 0.68 -20.69
CA ARG A 80 6.19 0.33 -20.39
C ARG A 80 6.99 0.17 -21.68
N ALA A 81 8.12 0.86 -21.79
CA ALA A 81 9.14 0.55 -22.79
C ALA A 81 10.07 -0.54 -22.23
N ASP A 82 9.86 -1.80 -22.58
CA ASP A 82 10.54 -2.93 -21.92
C ASP A 82 12.07 -2.87 -22.00
N GLN A 83 12.63 -2.69 -23.21
CA GLN A 83 14.08 -2.60 -23.38
C GLN A 83 14.68 -1.41 -22.61
N SER A 84 14.04 -0.24 -22.68
CA SER A 84 14.50 0.95 -21.95
C SER A 84 14.38 0.76 -20.43
N SER A 85 13.33 0.07 -19.97
CA SER A 85 13.11 -0.25 -18.56
C SER A 85 14.15 -1.24 -18.03
N GLN A 86 14.53 -2.25 -18.82
CA GLN A 86 15.60 -3.19 -18.49
C GLN A 86 16.97 -2.49 -18.45
N LYS A 87 17.28 -1.63 -19.42
CA LYS A 87 18.50 -0.82 -19.42
C LYS A 87 18.55 0.10 -18.21
N MET A 88 17.44 0.76 -17.87
CA MET A 88 17.33 1.60 -16.67
C MET A 88 17.54 0.80 -15.38
N ALA A 89 16.97 -0.41 -15.30
CA ALA A 89 17.19 -1.30 -14.17
C ALA A 89 18.68 -1.63 -14.00
N GLY A 90 19.37 -2.03 -15.07
CA GLY A 90 20.81 -2.31 -15.05
C GLY A 90 21.64 -1.12 -14.56
N ARG A 91 21.38 0.08 -15.12
CA ARG A 91 22.05 1.32 -14.71
C ARG A 91 21.82 1.68 -13.25
N ILE A 92 20.62 1.44 -12.71
CA ILE A 92 20.32 1.69 -11.30
C ILE A 92 21.04 0.70 -10.41
N LEU A 93 20.98 -0.59 -10.73
CA LEU A 93 21.63 -1.64 -9.94
C LEU A 93 23.14 -1.41 -9.87
N GLU A 94 23.77 -1.07 -11.00
CA GLU A 94 25.17 -0.70 -11.07
C GLU A 94 25.48 0.56 -10.25
N ALA A 95 24.72 1.65 -10.44
CA ALA A 95 24.98 2.91 -9.76
C ALA A 95 24.82 2.82 -8.23
N VAL A 96 23.83 2.05 -7.76
CA VAL A 96 23.63 1.81 -6.33
C VAL A 96 24.63 0.77 -5.82
N GLY A 97 25.12 -0.14 -6.65
CA GLY A 97 26.05 -1.21 -6.25
C GLY A 97 25.34 -2.44 -5.69
N THR A 98 24.15 -2.75 -6.22
CA THR A 98 23.36 -3.95 -5.87
C THR A 98 23.35 -4.94 -7.03
N ARG A 99 23.36 -6.24 -6.74
CA ARG A 99 23.43 -7.29 -7.77
C ARG A 99 22.09 -7.57 -8.43
N ASN A 100 20.99 -7.34 -7.72
CA ASN A 100 19.65 -7.66 -8.18
C ASN A 100 18.59 -6.76 -7.50
N PRO A 101 17.36 -6.73 -8.04
CA PRO A 101 16.27 -5.92 -7.49
C PRO A 101 15.91 -6.24 -6.03
N VAL A 102 16.12 -7.49 -5.57
CA VAL A 102 15.82 -7.91 -4.20
C VAL A 102 16.76 -7.25 -3.19
N GLU A 103 18.04 -7.09 -3.52
CA GLU A 103 18.99 -6.34 -2.69
C GLU A 103 18.63 -4.86 -2.60
N LEU A 104 18.20 -4.26 -3.72
CA LEU A 104 17.72 -2.88 -3.73
C LEU A 104 16.47 -2.70 -2.86
N LEU A 105 15.51 -3.63 -2.96
CA LEU A 105 14.33 -3.67 -2.09
C LEU A 105 14.70 -3.80 -0.62
N ARG A 106 15.69 -4.64 -0.28
CA ARG A 106 16.21 -4.75 1.10
C ARG A 106 16.84 -3.45 1.58
N ALA A 107 17.60 -2.75 0.74
CA ALA A 107 18.17 -1.44 1.08
C ALA A 107 17.05 -0.41 1.34
N LEU A 108 16.02 -0.38 0.49
CA LEU A 108 14.83 0.46 0.69
C LEU A 108 14.09 0.11 1.98
N ALA A 109 13.92 -1.18 2.28
CA ALA A 109 13.26 -1.63 3.50
C ALA A 109 14.03 -1.21 4.77
N LYS A 110 15.36 -1.06 4.72
CA LYS A 110 16.14 -0.50 5.85
C LYS A 110 15.87 0.98 6.05
N VAL A 111 15.72 1.74 4.96
CA VAL A 111 15.45 3.19 5.02
C VAL A 111 14.01 3.47 5.47
N LEU A 112 13.04 2.74 4.92
CA LEU A 112 11.62 3.00 5.17
C LEU A 112 11.06 2.23 6.36
N MET A 113 11.81 1.25 6.85
CA MET A 113 11.38 0.21 7.80
C MET A 113 10.17 -0.57 7.30
N LEU A 114 10.32 -1.89 7.21
CA LEU A 114 9.26 -2.78 6.74
C LEU A 114 8.03 -2.72 7.66
N PRO A 115 6.85 -2.28 7.18
CA PRO A 115 5.62 -2.37 7.95
C PRO A 115 5.16 -3.83 8.06
N GLN A 116 4.33 -4.12 9.06
CA GLN A 116 3.75 -5.45 9.26
C GLN A 116 2.35 -5.34 9.85
N LYS A 117 1.49 -6.33 9.59
CA LYS A 117 0.11 -6.37 10.09
C LYS A 117 -0.22 -7.78 10.61
N LYS A 118 -0.78 -7.85 11.80
CA LYS A 118 -1.37 -9.10 12.32
C LYS A 118 -2.68 -9.40 11.58
N LEU A 119 -2.90 -10.68 11.29
CA LEU A 119 -4.12 -11.15 10.64
C LEU A 119 -5.34 -10.84 11.52
N PRO A 120 -6.37 -10.17 10.99
CA PRO A 120 -7.60 -9.93 11.72
C PRO A 120 -8.52 -11.14 11.56
N LEU A 121 -8.30 -12.21 12.33
CA LEU A 121 -9.08 -13.45 12.20
C LEU A 121 -10.48 -13.36 12.84
N GLU A 122 -10.61 -12.58 13.92
CA GLU A 122 -11.84 -12.43 14.70
C GLU A 122 -13.08 -12.04 13.87
N PRO A 123 -13.02 -11.06 12.92
CA PRO A 123 -14.17 -10.72 12.10
C PRO A 123 -14.67 -11.85 11.19
N PHE A 124 -13.83 -12.85 10.89
CA PHE A 124 -14.18 -13.97 10.01
C PHE A 124 -14.53 -15.24 10.77
N ALA A 125 -14.32 -15.26 12.09
CA ALA A 125 -14.60 -16.42 12.93
C ALA A 125 -16.02 -17.01 12.77
N PRO A 126 -17.09 -16.22 12.53
CA PRO A 126 -18.42 -16.79 12.29
C PRO A 126 -18.50 -17.74 11.08
N LEU A 127 -17.60 -17.63 10.11
CA LEU A 127 -17.57 -18.53 8.94
C LEU A 127 -17.02 -19.92 9.28
N ASN A 128 -16.30 -20.06 10.41
CA ASN A 128 -15.54 -21.27 10.71
C ASN A 128 -16.39 -22.53 10.86
N ASP A 129 -17.65 -22.37 11.25
CA ASP A 129 -18.57 -23.49 11.51
C ASP A 129 -19.30 -23.96 10.24
N VAL A 130 -19.31 -23.14 9.18
CA VAL A 130 -20.16 -23.37 7.99
C VAL A 130 -19.38 -23.46 6.67
N ALA A 131 -18.18 -22.88 6.60
CA ALA A 131 -17.44 -22.76 5.35
C ALA A 131 -15.92 -22.87 5.53
N SER A 132 -15.26 -23.46 4.52
CA SER A 132 -13.82 -23.33 4.30
C SER A 132 -13.55 -22.07 3.48
N TYR A 133 -12.49 -21.32 3.81
CA TYR A 133 -12.18 -20.09 3.10
C TYR A 133 -10.70 -19.74 3.11
N THR A 134 -10.30 -18.97 2.10
CA THR A 134 -8.97 -18.37 2.01
C THR A 134 -9.06 -16.88 2.31
N LEU A 135 -8.31 -16.43 3.30
CA LEU A 135 -8.20 -15.01 3.62
C LEU A 135 -7.21 -14.36 2.65
N LYS A 136 -7.71 -13.47 1.80
CA LYS A 136 -6.90 -12.67 0.89
C LYS A 136 -6.62 -11.31 1.49
N MET A 137 -5.39 -10.85 1.34
CA MET A 137 -4.92 -9.54 1.75
C MET A 137 -4.71 -8.66 0.52
N HIS A 138 -5.41 -7.52 0.49
CA HIS A 138 -5.19 -6.43 -0.45
C HIS A 138 -4.32 -5.35 0.19
N VAL A 139 -3.32 -4.85 -0.52
CA VAL A 139 -2.47 -3.74 -0.08
C VAL A 139 -2.61 -2.57 -1.04
N ASP A 140 -3.13 -1.44 -0.54
CA ASP A 140 -3.07 -0.17 -1.28
C ASP A 140 -1.72 0.51 -1.04
N HIS A 141 -1.12 0.98 -2.12
CA HIS A 141 0.22 1.56 -2.13
C HIS A 141 0.19 3.03 -2.51
N SER A 142 0.97 3.83 -1.80
CA SER A 142 1.42 5.14 -2.24
C SER A 142 2.56 4.95 -3.25
N ILE A 143 2.39 5.44 -4.48
CA ILE A 143 3.40 5.34 -5.54
C ILE A 143 4.18 6.65 -5.63
N VAL A 144 5.51 6.55 -5.66
CA VAL A 144 6.42 7.67 -5.92
C VAL A 144 7.44 7.31 -6.97
N GLN A 145 7.89 8.30 -7.74
CA GLN A 145 9.06 8.20 -8.58
C GLN A 145 10.30 8.55 -7.76
N MET A 146 11.31 7.69 -7.81
CA MET A 146 12.63 7.93 -7.23
C MET A 146 13.56 8.42 -8.34
N ARG A 147 13.91 9.70 -8.34
CA ARG A 147 14.71 10.33 -9.41
C ARG A 147 16.11 10.72 -8.93
N CYS A 148 17.13 10.36 -9.69
CA CYS A 148 18.49 10.89 -9.53
C CYS A 148 18.84 11.70 -10.79
N ALA A 149 18.70 13.02 -10.72
CA ALA A 149 18.88 13.90 -11.88
C ALA A 149 20.32 13.86 -12.42
N SER A 150 21.33 13.88 -11.55
CA SER A 150 22.75 13.92 -11.93
C SER A 150 23.22 12.69 -12.74
N ARG A 151 22.53 11.56 -12.61
CA ARG A 151 22.87 10.32 -13.31
C ARG A 151 21.79 9.89 -14.30
N ASN A 152 20.74 10.70 -14.48
CA ASN A 152 19.56 10.36 -15.28
C ASN A 152 19.03 8.95 -14.95
N LEU A 153 18.73 8.71 -13.67
CA LEU A 153 18.18 7.45 -13.17
C LEU A 153 16.78 7.68 -12.61
N SER A 154 15.87 6.74 -12.88
CA SER A 154 14.54 6.76 -12.29
C SER A 154 13.95 5.37 -12.13
N PHE A 155 13.30 5.14 -11.00
CA PHE A 155 12.45 3.96 -10.77
C PHE A 155 11.23 4.37 -9.96
N TYR A 156 10.26 3.47 -9.83
CA TYR A 156 9.07 3.70 -9.03
C TYR A 156 9.09 2.82 -7.80
N MET A 157 8.66 3.40 -6.69
CA MET A 157 8.54 2.72 -5.41
C MET A 157 7.09 2.74 -4.97
N ALA A 158 6.60 1.59 -4.53
CA ALA A 158 5.28 1.42 -3.96
C ALA A 158 5.41 1.24 -2.44
N VAL A 159 4.86 2.16 -1.67
CA VAL A 159 4.94 2.14 -0.20
C VAL A 159 3.57 1.76 0.36
N PRO A 160 3.46 0.66 1.13
CA PRO A 160 2.18 0.23 1.72
C PRO A 160 1.54 1.32 2.58
N GLY A 161 0.29 1.66 2.26
CA GLY A 161 -0.48 2.69 2.95
C GLY A 161 -1.62 2.12 3.78
N GLN A 162 -2.35 1.18 3.17
CA GLN A 162 -3.54 0.57 3.75
C GLN A 162 -3.58 -0.91 3.39
N VAL A 163 -4.23 -1.69 4.23
CA VAL A 163 -4.46 -3.11 3.99
C VAL A 163 -5.92 -3.46 4.21
N ALA A 164 -6.48 -4.27 3.32
CA ALA A 164 -7.82 -4.80 3.41
C ALA A 164 -7.75 -6.32 3.42
N PHE A 165 -8.69 -6.97 4.10
CA PHE A 165 -8.80 -8.42 4.12
C PHE A 165 -10.17 -8.82 3.62
N HIS A 166 -10.27 -9.88 2.83
CA HIS A 166 -11.55 -10.50 2.50
C HIS A 166 -11.42 -12.01 2.56
N ALA A 167 -12.48 -12.67 3.01
CA ALA A 167 -12.60 -14.11 2.87
C ALA A 167 -13.03 -14.43 1.44
N ASP A 168 -12.38 -15.42 0.83
CA ASP A 168 -12.80 -16.07 -0.39
C ASP A 168 -13.27 -17.48 -0.02
N VAL A 169 -14.59 -17.69 -0.02
CA VAL A 169 -15.19 -18.98 0.40
C VAL A 169 -14.83 -20.02 -0.65
N THR A 170 -14.10 -21.05 -0.23
CA THR A 170 -13.61 -22.13 -1.10
C THR A 170 -14.46 -23.39 -1.03
N GLY A 171 -15.32 -23.51 -0.02
CA GLY A 171 -16.26 -24.61 0.12
C GLY A 171 -17.27 -24.34 1.23
N VAL A 172 -18.51 -24.79 1.03
CA VAL A 172 -19.59 -24.75 2.02
C VAL A 172 -19.99 -26.20 2.28
N LYS A 173 -20.07 -26.59 3.54
CA LYS A 173 -20.44 -27.96 3.93
C LYS A 173 -21.95 -28.09 4.16
N ASP A 174 -22.54 -27.04 4.71
CA ASP A 174 -23.95 -26.95 5.05
C ASP A 174 -24.50 -25.65 4.47
N ASP A 175 -25.14 -25.76 3.31
CA ASP A 175 -25.70 -24.63 2.58
C ASP A 175 -26.84 -23.96 3.37
N GLU A 176 -27.62 -24.74 4.14
CA GLU A 176 -28.72 -24.19 4.94
C GLU A 176 -28.17 -23.37 6.11
N ALA A 177 -27.17 -23.88 6.82
CA ALA A 177 -26.50 -23.16 7.90
C ALA A 177 -25.75 -21.92 7.38
N TYR A 178 -25.11 -22.02 6.21
CA TYR A 178 -24.44 -20.88 5.59
C TYR A 178 -25.43 -19.79 5.17
N GLU A 179 -26.54 -20.13 4.51
CA GLU A 179 -27.56 -19.15 4.15
C GLU A 179 -28.24 -18.54 5.39
N ALA A 180 -28.48 -19.33 6.44
CA ALA A 180 -28.99 -18.82 7.72
C ALA A 180 -28.01 -17.82 8.37
N LEU A 181 -26.72 -18.14 8.40
CA LEU A 181 -25.69 -17.24 8.92
C LEU A 181 -25.64 -15.93 8.14
N VAL A 182 -25.73 -16.02 6.81
CA VAL A 182 -25.67 -14.84 5.95
C VAL A 182 -26.97 -14.03 6.01
N ALA A 183 -28.12 -14.66 6.24
CA ALA A 183 -29.36 -13.95 6.50
C ALA A 183 -29.32 -13.18 7.83
N GLU A 184 -28.69 -13.77 8.86
CA GLU A 184 -28.45 -13.09 10.15
C GLU A 184 -27.41 -11.97 10.03
N LYS A 185 -26.34 -12.21 9.26
CA LYS A 185 -25.16 -11.33 9.12
C LYS A 185 -24.83 -11.08 7.65
N PRO A 186 -25.65 -10.30 6.94
CA PRO A 186 -25.46 -10.05 5.50
C PRO A 186 -24.13 -9.36 5.20
N GLU A 187 -23.54 -8.66 6.16
CA GLU A 187 -22.23 -8.04 6.04
C GLU A 187 -21.10 -9.04 5.77
N LEU A 188 -21.25 -10.33 6.16
CA LEU A 188 -20.21 -11.34 5.92
C LEU A 188 -19.94 -11.57 4.43
N LYS A 189 -20.94 -11.37 3.55
CA LYS A 189 -20.79 -11.47 2.09
C LYS A 189 -19.84 -10.41 1.51
N THR A 190 -19.76 -9.24 2.15
CA THR A 190 -19.01 -8.09 1.65
C THR A 190 -17.96 -7.60 2.66
N LEU A 191 -17.74 -8.37 3.74
CA LEU A 191 -16.89 -7.99 4.84
C LEU A 191 -15.46 -7.79 4.35
N GLN A 192 -15.04 -6.52 4.35
CA GLN A 192 -13.71 -6.14 3.94
C GLN A 192 -13.06 -5.21 4.97
N PRO A 193 -12.61 -5.71 6.14
CA PRO A 193 -12.02 -4.90 7.18
C PRO A 193 -10.76 -4.23 6.64
N ARG A 194 -10.69 -2.92 6.78
CA ARG A 194 -9.60 -2.07 6.29
C ARG A 194 -8.82 -1.46 7.43
N PHE A 195 -7.51 -1.41 7.29
CA PHE A 195 -6.60 -0.90 8.31
C PHE A 195 -5.58 0.04 7.70
N LEU A 196 -5.41 1.21 8.32
CA LEU A 196 -4.31 2.11 8.02
C LEU A 196 -3.00 1.51 8.53
N VAL A 197 -1.96 1.51 7.68
CA VAL A 197 -0.62 1.07 8.06
C VAL A 197 0.11 2.27 8.68
N PRO A 198 0.49 2.25 9.96
CA PRO A 198 1.19 3.38 10.57
C PRO A 198 2.60 3.53 10.00
N PRO A 199 3.09 4.77 9.79
CA PRO A 199 4.46 4.98 9.34
C PRO A 199 5.43 4.63 10.47
N ARG A 200 6.50 3.92 10.12
CA ARG A 200 7.51 3.49 11.09
C ARG A 200 8.54 4.57 11.40
N ASN A 201 8.77 5.49 10.46
CA ASN A 201 9.70 6.59 10.62
C ASN A 201 9.29 7.80 9.76
N ARG A 202 10.05 8.89 9.90
CA ARG A 202 9.82 10.14 9.16
C ARG A 202 9.89 9.96 7.64
N ALA A 203 10.85 9.21 7.13
CA ALA A 203 11.00 9.00 5.69
C ALA A 203 9.75 8.31 5.10
N ASN A 204 9.30 7.22 5.72
CA ASN A 204 8.08 6.50 5.34
C ASN A 204 6.86 7.44 5.33
N ARG A 205 6.70 8.22 6.40
CA ARG A 205 5.59 9.18 6.54
C ARG A 205 5.62 10.24 5.45
N ASP A 206 6.74 10.92 5.27
CA ASP A 206 6.85 12.09 4.41
C ASP A 206 6.71 11.70 2.92
N ILE A 207 7.21 10.52 2.51
CA ILE A 207 7.04 9.98 1.15
C ILE A 207 5.58 9.65 0.87
N ARG A 208 4.91 8.94 1.79
CA ARG A 208 3.48 8.63 1.64
C ARG A 208 2.63 9.88 1.60
N ALA A 209 2.90 10.83 2.50
CA ALA A 209 2.20 12.11 2.53
C ALA A 209 2.37 12.87 1.20
N MET A 210 3.57 12.89 0.63
CA MET A 210 3.81 13.51 -0.68
C MET A 210 2.94 12.89 -1.79
N ALA A 211 2.94 11.56 -1.92
CA ALA A 211 2.12 10.86 -2.91
C ALA A 211 0.63 11.13 -2.70
N LEU A 212 0.16 11.06 -1.45
CA LEU A 212 -1.25 11.22 -1.10
C LEU A 212 -1.75 12.65 -1.24
N ILE A 213 -0.94 13.67 -0.94
CA ILE A 213 -1.31 15.08 -1.14
C ILE A 213 -1.54 15.34 -2.63
N HIS A 214 -0.65 14.82 -3.49
CA HIS A 214 -0.83 14.94 -4.93
C HIS A 214 -2.11 14.24 -5.40
N ARG A 215 -2.30 12.97 -5.01
CA ARG A 215 -3.50 12.20 -5.32
C ARG A 215 -4.79 12.86 -4.83
N ALA A 216 -4.79 13.41 -3.61
CA ALA A 216 -5.93 14.13 -3.05
C ALA A 216 -6.32 15.33 -3.92
N ARG A 217 -5.33 16.11 -4.39
CA ARG A 217 -5.58 17.25 -5.29
C ARG A 217 -6.19 16.81 -6.61
N THR A 218 -5.67 15.74 -7.22
CA THR A 218 -6.21 15.19 -8.47
C THR A 218 -7.65 14.72 -8.30
N LEU A 219 -7.94 13.92 -7.27
CA LEU A 219 -9.30 13.42 -7.01
C LEU A 219 -10.28 14.55 -6.63
N GLN A 220 -9.82 15.58 -5.91
CA GLN A 220 -10.64 16.75 -5.59
C GLN A 220 -10.97 17.56 -6.84
N ALA A 221 -10.00 17.74 -7.75
CA ALA A 221 -10.25 18.40 -9.02
C ALA A 221 -11.25 17.62 -9.89
N GLU A 222 -11.13 16.30 -9.96
CA GLU A 222 -12.11 15.45 -10.65
C GLU A 222 -13.51 15.60 -10.03
N ALA A 223 -13.62 15.51 -8.70
CA ALA A 223 -14.89 15.67 -8.01
C ALA A 223 -15.54 17.04 -8.27
N GLN A 224 -14.74 18.11 -8.26
CA GLN A 224 -15.23 19.46 -8.58
C GLN A 224 -15.69 19.60 -10.03
N GLN A 225 -14.98 18.99 -10.98
CA GLN A 225 -15.38 18.96 -12.39
C GLN A 225 -16.72 18.24 -12.57
N ARG A 226 -16.91 17.09 -11.92
CA ARG A 226 -18.16 16.33 -11.97
C ARG A 226 -19.35 17.11 -11.40
N GLN A 227 -19.16 17.71 -10.23
CA GLN A 227 -20.19 18.54 -9.59
C GLN A 227 -20.54 19.77 -10.43
N SER A 228 -19.54 20.42 -11.03
CA SER A 228 -19.77 21.56 -11.93
C SER A 228 -20.45 21.14 -13.24
N GLY A 229 -20.27 19.87 -13.65
CA GLY A 229 -20.95 19.24 -14.77
C GLY A 229 -22.39 18.78 -14.48
N GLY A 230 -22.92 19.05 -13.28
CA GLY A 230 -24.30 18.73 -12.90
C GLY A 230 -24.49 17.40 -12.18
N GLU A 231 -23.42 16.67 -11.83
CA GLU A 231 -23.55 15.49 -10.97
C GLU A 231 -23.78 15.90 -9.50
N GLU A 232 -25.01 15.76 -9.01
CA GLU A 232 -25.35 16.03 -7.60
C GLU A 232 -24.65 15.05 -6.64
N VAL A 233 -24.54 13.79 -7.06
CA VAL A 233 -23.93 12.71 -6.27
C VAL A 233 -22.71 12.17 -7.01
N LEU A 234 -21.55 12.28 -6.35
CA LEU A 234 -20.31 11.74 -6.87
C LEU A 234 -20.38 10.20 -6.98
N PRO A 235 -19.78 9.61 -8.03
CA PRO A 235 -19.64 8.17 -8.15
C PRO A 235 -19.04 7.55 -6.89
N GLU A 236 -19.56 6.40 -6.47
CA GLU A 236 -19.14 5.73 -5.24
C GLU A 236 -17.62 5.47 -5.20
N ALA A 237 -17.04 5.04 -6.32
CA ALA A 237 -15.61 4.79 -6.43
C ALA A 237 -14.76 6.05 -6.14
N LEU A 238 -15.19 7.22 -6.63
CA LEU A 238 -14.50 8.49 -6.41
C LEU A 238 -14.63 8.94 -4.95
N ARG A 239 -15.84 8.86 -4.39
CA ARG A 239 -16.12 9.17 -2.98
C ARG A 239 -15.32 8.28 -2.03
N MET A 240 -15.27 6.98 -2.29
CA MET A 240 -14.47 6.02 -1.51
C MET A 240 -12.97 6.34 -1.63
N SER A 241 -12.47 6.60 -2.84
CA SER A 241 -11.06 6.93 -3.07
C SER A 241 -10.62 8.18 -2.32
N LEU A 242 -11.44 9.25 -2.38
CA LEU A 242 -11.22 10.47 -1.60
C LEU A 242 -11.21 10.20 -0.09
N GLY A 243 -12.20 9.46 0.40
CA GLY A 243 -12.31 9.10 1.82
C GLY A 243 -11.08 8.33 2.31
N MET A 244 -10.60 7.35 1.53
CA MET A 244 -9.41 6.56 1.84
C MET A 244 -8.14 7.42 1.90
N VAL A 245 -7.92 8.27 0.90
CA VAL A 245 -6.75 9.16 0.85
C VAL A 245 -6.76 10.13 2.03
N GLN A 246 -7.91 10.72 2.35
CA GLN A 246 -8.05 11.65 3.46
C GLN A 246 -7.88 10.97 4.83
N ALA A 247 -8.36 9.74 5.00
CA ALA A 247 -8.17 8.99 6.24
C ALA A 247 -6.69 8.71 6.51
N GLU A 248 -5.95 8.31 5.49
CA GLU A 248 -4.51 8.06 5.61
C GLU A 248 -3.74 9.36 5.87
N LEU A 249 -4.02 10.44 5.14
CA LEU A 249 -3.40 11.75 5.39
C LEU A 249 -3.59 12.24 6.82
N ARG A 250 -4.81 12.08 7.38
CA ARG A 250 -5.10 12.42 8.78
C ARG A 250 -4.24 11.61 9.76
N MET A 251 -4.12 10.30 9.54
CA MET A 251 -3.27 9.44 10.37
C MET A 251 -1.79 9.85 10.27
N LEU A 252 -1.30 10.15 9.06
CA LEU A 252 0.08 10.59 8.86
C LEU A 252 0.34 11.94 9.57
N ALA A 253 -0.58 12.89 9.51
CA ALA A 253 -0.48 14.17 10.20
C ALA A 253 -0.43 13.99 11.74
N GLN A 254 -1.29 13.13 12.30
CA GLN A 254 -1.27 12.80 13.73
C GLN A 254 0.05 12.14 14.15
N SER A 255 0.58 11.25 13.31
CA SER A 255 1.89 10.61 13.56
C SER A 255 3.04 11.63 13.55
N ALA A 256 2.92 12.71 12.77
CA ALA A 256 3.90 13.79 12.75
C ALA A 256 3.92 14.59 14.06
N GLN A 257 2.74 14.89 14.61
CA GLN A 257 2.61 15.59 15.89
C GLN A 257 3.22 14.79 17.04
N LYS A 258 3.02 13.46 17.06
CA LYS A 258 3.60 12.57 18.09
C LYS A 258 5.12 12.44 18.00
N GLN A 259 5.71 12.69 16.84
CA GLN A 259 7.16 12.59 16.59
C GLN A 259 7.88 13.94 16.66
N ALA A 260 7.16 15.05 16.82
CA ALA A 260 7.79 16.33 17.10
C ALA A 260 8.46 16.26 18.48
N PRO A 261 9.74 16.67 18.63
CA PRO A 261 10.36 16.73 19.94
C PRO A 261 9.49 17.63 20.83
N GLN A 262 9.10 17.13 22.00
CA GLN A 262 8.58 17.98 23.07
C GLN A 262 9.59 19.11 23.23
N GLN A 263 9.22 20.32 22.81
CA GLN A 263 10.03 21.50 23.07
C GLN A 263 10.30 21.50 24.57
N ALA A 264 11.59 21.41 24.92
CA ALA A 264 12.04 21.41 26.30
C ALA A 264 11.38 22.60 27.00
N LYS A 265 10.52 22.32 27.98
CA LYS A 265 10.05 23.36 28.90
C LYS A 265 11.31 24.03 29.47
N PRO A 266 11.46 25.36 29.38
CA PRO A 266 12.60 26.03 29.99
C PRO A 266 12.59 25.68 31.48
N LYS A 267 13.71 25.13 31.96
CA LYS A 267 13.91 24.92 33.41
C LYS A 267 13.76 26.29 34.08
N PRO A 268 12.96 26.42 35.14
CA PRO A 268 12.93 27.66 35.91
C PRO A 268 14.34 27.89 36.47
N ILE A 269 14.90 29.05 36.17
CA ILE A 269 16.10 29.55 36.82
C ILE A 269 15.72 29.79 38.28
N VAL A 270 16.22 28.95 39.18
CA VAL A 270 16.17 29.22 40.62
C VAL A 270 17.30 30.20 40.89
N ALA A 271 16.95 31.47 41.13
CA ALA A 271 17.89 32.44 41.67
C ALA A 271 18.22 32.04 43.12
N VAL A 272 19.52 32.01 43.42
CA VAL A 272 20.09 31.80 44.76
C VAL A 272 20.07 33.13 45.51
#